data_AF-A0A182ZZK9-F1
#
_entry.id   AF-A0A182ZZK9-F1
#
_cell.length_a   1.000
_cell.length_b   1.000
_cell.length_c   1.000
_cell.angle_alpha   90.00
_cell.angle_beta   90.00
_cell.angle_gamma   90.00
#
_symmetry.space_group_name_H-M   'P 1'
#
loop_
_entity.id
_entity.type
_entity.pdbx_description
1 polymer ?
#
loop_
_entity_poly.entity_id
_entity_poly.type
_entity_poly.pdbx_seq_one_letter_code
_entity_poly.pdbx_strand_id
1 'polypeptide(L)'
;LNRGFRQLERIVSARQAAIRTKLPRRESERRTHPLSRHCEVLSAIETRLSLLKMSIMRYADEGHCCFFAGKVLDEIGSVCRSVQSTNGLSIRPYKLLHEMRDISSMAVEHFEDVLLPMIRRRISSG
;
A
#
# COMPACT_ATOMS: atom_id res chain seq x y z
N LEU A 1 -3.00 8.71 -12.63
CA LEU A 1 -2.73 8.20 -11.27
C LEU A 1 -3.30 6.80 -11.03
N ASN A 2 -4.54 6.49 -11.43
CA ASN A 2 -5.17 5.15 -11.34
C ASN A 2 -4.28 4.00 -11.87
N ARG A 3 -3.63 4.20 -13.03
CA ARG A 3 -2.66 3.24 -13.59
C ARG A 3 -1.47 2.97 -12.66
N GLY A 4 -0.97 4.01 -11.99
CA GLY A 4 0.15 3.93 -11.05
C GLY A 4 -0.19 3.10 -9.83
N PHE A 5 -1.39 3.31 -9.26
CA PHE A 5 -1.91 2.48 -8.16
C PHE A 5 -1.95 0.99 -8.54
N ARG A 6 -2.60 0.65 -9.66
CA ARG A 6 -2.72 -0.73 -10.15
C ARG A 6 -1.35 -1.36 -10.47
N GLN A 7 -0.40 -0.55 -10.95
CA GLN A 7 0.96 -1.00 -11.19
C GLN A 7 1.67 -1.36 -9.88
N LEU A 8 1.51 -0.54 -8.84
CA LEU A 8 2.08 -0.81 -7.51
C LEU A 8 1.46 -2.06 -6.88
N GLU A 9 0.14 -2.24 -6.94
CA GLU A 9 -0.53 -3.48 -6.50
C GLU A 9 0.09 -4.72 -7.13
N ARG A 10 0.25 -4.73 -8.46
CA ARG A 10 0.84 -5.86 -9.18
C ARG A 10 2.29 -6.13 -8.76
N ILE A 11 3.09 -5.08 -8.61
CA ILE A 11 4.49 -5.19 -8.18
C ILE A 11 4.58 -5.79 -6.77
N VAL A 12 3.79 -5.28 -5.83
CA VAL A 12 3.80 -5.73 -4.43
C VAL A 12 3.35 -7.18 -4.33
N SER A 13 2.24 -7.52 -4.98
CA SER A 13 1.68 -8.89 -4.99
C SER A 13 2.67 -9.90 -5.57
N ALA A 14 3.25 -9.61 -6.74
CA ALA A 14 4.24 -10.50 -7.38
C ALA A 14 5.46 -10.74 -6.48
N ARG A 15 5.93 -9.71 -5.78
CA ARG A 15 7.08 -9.82 -4.88
C ARG A 15 6.78 -10.61 -3.63
N GLN A 16 5.61 -10.37 -3.04
CA GLN A 16 5.22 -11.09 -1.85
C GLN A 16 5.06 -12.58 -2.16
N ALA A 17 4.50 -12.93 -3.33
CA ALA A 17 4.49 -14.30 -3.82
C ALA A 17 5.93 -14.86 -3.95
N ALA A 18 6.84 -14.14 -4.59
CA ALA A 18 8.24 -14.56 -4.77
C ALA A 18 9.05 -14.68 -3.47
N ILE A 19 8.73 -13.89 -2.43
CA ILE A 19 9.35 -14.04 -1.10
C ILE A 19 8.74 -15.22 -0.35
N ARG A 20 7.41 -15.40 -0.41
CA ARG A 20 6.71 -16.50 0.27
C ARG A 20 7.23 -17.87 -0.18
N THR A 21 7.62 -18.04 -1.45
CA THR A 21 8.22 -19.30 -1.94
C THR A 21 9.60 -19.60 -1.34
N LYS A 22 10.31 -18.58 -0.83
CA LYS A 22 11.64 -18.69 -0.21
C LYS A 22 11.58 -18.80 1.31
N LEU A 23 10.41 -18.61 1.91
CA LEU A 23 10.24 -18.69 3.36
C LEU A 23 10.07 -20.14 3.82
N PRO A 24 10.67 -20.52 4.97
CA PRO A 24 10.45 -21.84 5.55
C PRO A 24 8.98 -22.03 5.92
N ARG A 25 8.50 -23.29 5.95
CA ARG A 25 7.09 -23.57 6.25
C ARG A 25 6.72 -23.24 7.69
N ARG A 26 7.64 -23.44 8.65
CA ARG A 26 7.40 -23.23 10.08
C ARG A 26 7.57 -21.76 10.47
N GLU A 27 6.63 -21.25 11.24
CA GLU A 27 6.62 -19.84 11.66
C GLU A 27 7.82 -19.44 12.52
N SER A 28 8.29 -20.33 13.41
CA SER A 28 9.48 -20.09 14.22
C SER A 28 10.74 -19.83 13.38
N GLU A 29 10.91 -20.60 12.30
CA GLU A 29 12.02 -20.46 11.34
C GLU A 29 11.84 -19.21 10.46
N ARG A 30 10.59 -18.82 10.14
CA ARG A 30 10.34 -17.59 9.38
C ARG A 30 10.78 -16.37 10.15
N ARG A 31 10.53 -16.30 11.46
CA ARG A 31 10.86 -15.13 12.29
C ARG A 31 12.34 -14.81 12.30
N THR A 32 13.20 -15.83 12.24
CA THR A 32 14.66 -15.67 12.22
C THR A 32 15.24 -15.60 10.80
N HIS A 33 14.42 -15.83 9.77
CA HIS A 33 14.86 -15.82 8.37
C HIS A 33 15.26 -14.41 7.90
N PRO A 34 16.33 -14.25 7.09
CA PRO A 34 16.76 -12.95 6.58
C PRO A 34 15.68 -12.17 5.81
N LEU A 35 14.75 -12.87 5.16
CA LEU A 35 13.63 -12.25 4.42
C LEU A 35 12.40 -11.93 5.28
N SER A 36 12.42 -12.24 6.59
CA SER A 36 11.30 -11.98 7.50
C SER A 36 10.86 -10.51 7.48
N ARG A 37 11.83 -9.60 7.63
CA ARG A 37 11.58 -8.15 7.61
C ARG A 37 11.12 -7.63 6.26
N HIS A 38 11.60 -8.23 5.17
CA HIS A 38 11.10 -7.92 3.82
C HIS A 38 9.63 -8.29 3.70
N CYS A 39 9.25 -9.47 4.18
CA CYS A 39 7.87 -9.95 4.17
C CYS A 39 6.96 -9.06 5.04
N GLU A 40 7.44 -8.65 6.23
CA GLU A 40 6.72 -7.72 7.11
C GLU A 40 6.43 -6.39 6.41
N VAL A 41 7.44 -5.76 5.82
CA VAL A 41 7.27 -4.47 5.13
C VAL A 41 6.34 -4.62 3.91
N LEU A 42 6.53 -5.64 3.07
CA LEU A 42 5.65 -5.87 1.91
C LEU A 42 4.20 -6.13 2.32
N SER A 43 3.97 -6.88 3.39
CA SER A 43 2.61 -7.13 3.90
C SER A 43 1.99 -5.83 4.44
N ALA A 44 2.76 -4.97 5.09
CA ALA A 44 2.28 -3.67 5.52
C ALA A 44 1.93 -2.75 4.32
N ILE A 45 2.69 -2.81 3.23
CA ILE A 45 2.37 -2.09 1.99
C ILE A 45 1.07 -2.63 1.37
N GLU A 46 0.93 -3.96 1.28
CA GLU A 46 -0.27 -4.61 0.73
C GLU A 46 -1.54 -4.21 1.49
N THR A 47 -1.48 -4.22 2.84
CA THR A 47 -2.59 -3.76 3.69
C THR A 47 -2.94 -2.29 3.39
N ARG A 48 -1.94 -1.43 3.18
CA ARG A 48 -2.16 -0.01 2.90
C ARG A 48 -2.75 0.23 1.53
N LEU A 49 -2.29 -0.51 0.51
CA LEU A 49 -2.93 -0.51 -0.80
C LEU A 49 -4.38 -0.99 -0.72
N SER A 50 -4.66 -2.04 0.07
CA SER A 50 -6.02 -2.55 0.24
C SER A 50 -6.96 -1.50 0.87
N LEU A 51 -6.48 -0.77 1.89
CA LEU A 51 -7.24 0.33 2.50
C LEU A 51 -7.55 1.43 1.48
N LEU A 52 -6.53 1.92 0.76
CA LEU A 52 -6.70 2.94 -0.28
C LEU A 52 -7.65 2.46 -1.39
N LYS A 53 -7.64 1.16 -1.68
CA LYS A 53 -8.53 0.56 -2.67
C LYS A 53 -9.99 0.60 -2.21
N MET A 54 -10.22 0.15 -0.97
CA MET A 54 -11.54 0.09 -0.35
C MET A 54 -12.13 1.46 -0.03
N SER A 55 -11.30 2.47 0.23
CA SER A 55 -11.77 3.83 0.50
C SER A 55 -11.88 4.66 -0.78
N ILE A 56 -10.77 4.84 -1.52
CA ILE A 56 -10.69 5.83 -2.61
C ILE A 56 -10.85 5.17 -3.98
N MET A 57 -10.06 4.11 -4.27
CA MET A 57 -9.97 3.55 -5.62
C MET A 57 -11.30 2.97 -6.09
N ARG A 58 -12.13 2.41 -5.20
CA ARG A 58 -13.46 1.89 -5.57
C ARG A 58 -14.33 2.94 -6.27
N TYR A 59 -14.34 4.18 -5.78
CA TYR A 59 -15.11 5.27 -6.39
C TYR A 59 -14.45 5.75 -7.68
N ALA A 60 -13.12 5.63 -7.78
CA ALA A 60 -12.40 5.93 -9.00
C ALA A 60 -12.64 4.87 -10.09
N ASP A 61 -12.80 3.60 -9.72
CA ASP A 61 -13.15 2.51 -10.61
C ASP A 61 -14.60 2.63 -11.10
N GLU A 62 -15.51 3.13 -10.25
CA GLU A 62 -16.90 3.46 -10.59
C GLU A 62 -17.04 4.78 -11.40
N GLY A 63 -15.93 5.50 -11.63
CA GLY A 63 -15.92 6.74 -12.43
C GLY A 63 -16.39 7.98 -11.68
N HIS A 64 -16.55 7.92 -10.36
CA HIS A 64 -17.00 9.04 -9.53
C HIS A 64 -15.87 10.03 -9.17
N CYS A 65 -14.62 9.58 -9.21
CA CYS A 65 -13.45 10.44 -9.00
C CYS A 65 -12.20 9.89 -9.72
N CYS A 66 -11.09 10.62 -9.62
CA CYS A 66 -9.77 10.07 -9.92
C CYS A 66 -9.03 9.82 -8.61
N PHE A 67 -8.11 8.85 -8.60
CA PHE A 67 -7.17 8.75 -7.49
C PHE A 67 -6.31 10.01 -7.45
N PHE A 68 -6.35 10.72 -6.32
CA PHE A 68 -5.76 12.06 -6.18
C PHE A 68 -4.47 12.09 -5.36
N ALA A 69 -4.23 11.06 -4.52
CA ALA A 69 -3.16 11.06 -3.54
C ALA A 69 -1.79 10.63 -4.14
N GLY A 70 -1.28 11.38 -5.12
CA GLY A 70 -0.04 11.05 -5.84
C GLY A 70 1.17 10.84 -4.93
N LYS A 71 1.34 11.70 -3.92
CA LYS A 71 2.41 11.59 -2.92
C LYS A 71 2.40 10.26 -2.14
N VAL A 72 1.21 9.69 -1.92
CA VAL A 72 1.06 8.36 -1.29
C VAL A 72 1.63 7.27 -2.20
N LEU A 73 1.40 7.33 -3.51
CA LEU A 73 1.97 6.38 -4.46
C LEU A 73 3.49 6.51 -4.55
N ASP A 74 4.00 7.74 -4.52
CA ASP A 74 5.43 8.00 -4.56
C ASP A 74 6.14 7.39 -3.34
N GLU A 75 5.57 7.56 -2.15
CA GLU A 75 6.11 7.01 -0.92
C GLU A 75 6.01 5.48 -0.89
N ILE A 76 4.86 4.90 -1.27
CA ILE A 76 4.73 3.44 -1.40
C ILE A 76 5.77 2.89 -2.38
N GLY A 77 5.98 3.57 -3.51
CA GLY A 77 7.02 3.23 -4.47
C GLY A 77 8.43 3.35 -3.89
N SER A 78 8.68 4.40 -3.08
CA SER A 78 9.95 4.62 -2.37
C SER A 78 10.25 3.50 -1.38
N VAL A 79 9.28 3.12 -0.55
CA VAL A 79 9.41 2.00 0.39
C VAL A 79 9.64 0.70 -0.38
N CYS A 80 8.89 0.46 -1.47
CA CYS A 80 9.10 -0.72 -2.33
C CYS A 80 10.52 -0.78 -2.91
N ARG A 81 11.10 0.36 -3.33
CA ARG A 81 12.49 0.44 -3.81
C ARG A 81 13.49 0.21 -2.68
N SER A 82 13.28 0.82 -1.53
CA SER A 82 14.15 0.68 -0.37
C SER A 82 14.26 -0.77 0.11
N VAL A 83 13.14 -1.51 0.12
CA VAL A 83 13.13 -2.93 0.48
C VAL A 83 13.95 -3.77 -0.51
N GLN A 84 13.93 -3.45 -1.81
CA GLN A 84 14.71 -4.21 -2.81
C GLN A 84 16.21 -4.02 -2.66
N SER A 85 16.65 -2.79 -2.40
CA SER A 85 18.08 -2.44 -2.40
C SER A 85 18.78 -2.77 -1.08
N THR A 86 18.04 -3.23 -0.06
CA THR A 86 18.54 -3.35 1.31
C THR A 86 18.62 -4.81 1.75
N ASN A 87 19.77 -5.23 2.28
CA ASN A 87 19.89 -6.53 2.95
C ASN A 87 18.91 -6.60 4.13
N GLY A 88 18.19 -7.72 4.30
CA GLY A 88 17.07 -7.81 5.26
C GLY A 88 17.43 -7.49 6.71
N LEU A 89 18.68 -7.68 7.10
CA LEU A 89 19.20 -7.39 8.44
C LEU A 89 19.34 -5.88 8.76
N SER A 90 19.37 -5.00 7.75
CA SER A 90 19.46 -3.54 7.96
C SER A 90 18.12 -2.81 7.79
N ILE A 91 17.07 -3.50 7.35
CA ILE A 91 15.72 -2.93 7.27
C ILE A 91 15.20 -2.62 8.68
N ARG A 92 14.71 -1.39 8.85
CA ARG A 92 14.00 -0.91 10.04
C ARG A 92 12.53 -0.64 9.67
N PRO A 93 11.64 -1.64 9.76
CA PRO A 93 10.27 -1.53 9.24
C PRO A 93 9.52 -0.29 9.73
N TYR A 94 9.62 0.01 11.03
CA TYR A 94 8.94 1.17 11.62
C TYR A 94 9.30 2.49 10.93
N LYS A 95 10.58 2.70 10.60
CA LYS A 95 11.06 3.94 9.98
C LYS A 95 10.63 4.04 8.53
N LEU A 96 10.73 2.93 7.78
CA LEU A 96 10.30 2.90 6.37
C LEU A 96 8.78 3.08 6.23
N LEU A 97 8.01 2.52 7.16
CA LEU A 97 6.56 2.49 7.07
C LEU A 97 5.89 3.74 7.67
N HIS A 98 6.60 4.51 8.50
CA HIS A 98 6.01 5.64 9.23
C HIS A 98 5.37 6.66 8.28
N GLU A 99 6.17 7.26 7.40
CA GLU A 99 5.72 8.29 6.46
C GLU A 99 4.60 7.75 5.57
N MET A 100 4.81 6.58 4.97
CA MET A 100 3.82 5.90 4.12
C MET A 100 2.47 5.73 4.85
N ARG A 101 2.48 5.34 6.13
CA ARG A 101 1.26 5.17 6.93
C ARG A 101 0.60 6.51 7.18
N ASP A 102 1.35 7.51 7.62
CA ASP A 102 0.85 8.85 7.96
C ASP A 102 0.14 9.50 6.76
N ILE A 103 0.85 9.62 5.63
CA ILE A 103 0.27 10.24 4.44
C ILE A 103 -0.88 9.43 3.83
N SER A 104 -0.87 8.10 3.98
CA SER A 104 -1.98 7.26 3.52
C SER A 104 -3.23 7.46 4.38
N SER A 105 -3.08 7.62 5.70
CA SER A 105 -4.20 7.89 6.60
C SER A 105 -4.79 9.27 6.32
N MET A 106 -3.96 10.31 6.19
CA MET A 106 -4.42 11.66 5.84
C MET A 106 -5.19 11.68 4.51
N ALA A 107 -4.75 10.91 3.51
CA ALA A 107 -5.45 10.83 2.23
C ALA A 107 -6.83 10.15 2.34
N VAL A 108 -6.94 9.11 3.16
CA VAL A 108 -8.22 8.42 3.41
C VAL A 108 -9.17 9.33 4.19
N GLU A 109 -8.70 9.96 5.27
CA GLU A 109 -9.48 10.91 6.07
C GLU A 109 -10.00 12.07 5.21
N HIS A 110 -9.12 12.70 4.42
CA HIS A 110 -9.54 13.77 3.52
C HIS A 110 -10.59 13.30 2.49
N PHE A 111 -10.42 12.08 1.96
CA PHE A 111 -11.41 11.52 1.06
C PHE A 111 -12.76 11.32 1.75
N GLU A 112 -12.77 10.72 2.94
CA GLU A 112 -13.98 10.37 3.68
C GLU A 112 -14.72 11.59 4.21
N ASP A 113 -14.00 12.61 4.70
CA ASP A 113 -14.60 13.79 5.33
C ASP A 113 -15.01 14.87 4.31
N VAL A 114 -14.28 14.99 3.20
CA VAL A 114 -14.47 16.10 2.25
C VAL A 114 -15.04 15.62 0.93
N LEU A 115 -14.41 14.64 0.29
CA LEU A 115 -14.74 14.27 -1.09
C LEU A 115 -15.95 13.33 -1.17
N LEU A 116 -16.01 12.33 -0.28
CA LEU A 116 -17.06 11.32 -0.28
C LEU A 116 -18.47 11.90 -0.07
N PRO A 117 -18.71 12.87 0.83
CA PRO A 117 -20.02 13.50 0.96
C PRO A 117 -20.45 14.22 -0.32
N MET A 118 -19.51 14.87 -1.03
CA MET A 118 -19.79 15.54 -2.30
C MET A 118 -20.12 14.53 -3.40
N ILE A 119 -19.38 13.42 -3.48
CA ILE A 119 -19.64 12.32 -4.41
C ILE A 119 -21.02 11.72 -4.16
N ARG A 120 -21.34 11.39 -2.90
CA ARG A 120 -22.65 10.81 -2.53
C ARG A 120 -23.81 11.72 -2.91
N ARG A 121 -23.70 13.04 -2.67
CA ARG A 121 -24.73 14.00 -3.09
C ARG A 121 -24.96 13.99 -4.60
N ARG A 122 -23.89 13.89 -5.40
CA ARG A 122 -24.01 13.79 -6.88
C ARG A 122 -24.65 12.48 -7.32
N ILE A 123 -24.30 11.36 -6.69
CA ILE A 123 -24.89 10.05 -7.02
C ILE A 123 -26.39 10.04 -6.69
N SER A 124 -26.80 10.59 -5.55
CA SER A 124 -28.21 10.62 -5.15
C SER A 124 -29.08 11.62 -5.93
N SER A 125 -28.48 12.46 -6.77
CA SER A 125 -29.20 13.46 -7.59
C SER A 125 -29.28 13.11 -9.07
N GLY A 126 -28.76 11.96 -9.50
CA GLY A 126 -28.93 11.38 -10.84
C GLY A 126 -29.85 10.18 -10.80
#